data_AF-A0A938SB87-F1
#
_entry.id   AF-A0A938SB87-F1
#
_cell.length_a   1.000
_cell.length_b   1.000
_cell.length_c   1.000
_cell.angle_alpha   90.00
_cell.angle_beta   90.00
_cell.angle_gamma   90.00
#
_symmetry.space_group_name_H-M   'P 1'
#
loop_
_entity.id
_entity.type
_entity.pdbx_description
1 polymer ?
#
loop_
_entity_poly.entity_id
_entity_poly.type
_entity_poly.pdbx_seq_one_letter_code
_entity_poly.pdbx_strand_id
1 'polypeptide(L)' 'MRRRKPHILLTNDDGIYAPGLAALKKALERMADVCVVAPDAEQSAVGHSVTLSHPLRVREVRLGRRLFGHAVDGAP' A
#
# COMPACT_ATOMS: atom_id res chain seq x y z
N MET A 1 19.84 17.17 -18.19
CA MET A 1 19.22 17.06 -16.85
C MET A 1 18.92 15.59 -16.55
N ARG A 2 19.50 14.99 -15.50
CA ARG A 2 19.08 13.65 -15.07
C ARG A 2 17.67 13.76 -14.50
N ARG A 3 16.66 13.19 -15.18
CA ARG A 3 15.32 13.05 -14.59
C ARG A 3 15.45 12.15 -13.35
N ARG A 4 15.20 12.70 -12.15
CA ARG A 4 15.01 11.89 -10.95
C ARG A 4 13.82 10.97 -11.17
N LYS A 5 13.91 9.73 -10.68
CA LYS A 5 12.75 8.85 -10.63
C LYS A 5 11.69 9.51 -9.73
N PRO A 6 10.41 9.55 -10.14
CA PRO A 6 9.34 10.04 -9.29
C PRO A 6 9.14 9.12 -8.08
N HIS A 7 8.73 9.68 -6.95
CA HIS A 7 8.28 8.92 -5.78
C HIS A 7 6.76 8.72 -5.88
N ILE A 8 6.31 7.47 -5.83
CA ILE A 8 4.90 7.11 -5.98
C ILE A 8 4.42 6.38 -4.73
N LEU A 9 3.34 6.87 -4.13
CA LEU A 9 2.56 6.12 -3.14
C LEU A 9 1.56 5.24 -3.89
N LEU A 10 1.54 3.96 -3.56
CA LEU A 10 0.64 2.97 -4.13
C LEU A 10 -0.23 2.35 -3.03
N THR A 11 -1.55 2.43 -3.18
CA THR A 11 -2.58 1.94 -2.25
C THR A 11 -3.73 1.29 -3.02
N ASN A 12 -4.60 0.55 -2.32
CA ASN A 12 -5.86 0.00 -2.80
C ASN A 12 -6.84 -0.26 -1.63
N ASP A 13 -8.08 -0.60 -1.95
CA ASP A 13 -9.13 -0.93 -0.96
C ASP A 13 -9.21 -2.44 -0.66
N ASP A 14 -8.72 -3.29 -1.59
CA ASP A 14 -8.73 -4.75 -1.42
C ASP A 14 -7.67 -5.25 -0.42
N GLY A 15 -6.79 -4.35 0.04
CA GLY A 15 -5.75 -4.62 1.01
C GLY A 15 -4.40 -5.03 0.43
N ILE A 16 -3.40 -5.07 1.32
CA ILE A 16 -1.98 -5.19 0.98
C ILE A 16 -1.59 -6.52 0.35
N TYR A 17 -2.40 -7.56 0.56
CA TYR A 17 -2.18 -8.90 0.01
C TYR A 17 -2.84 -9.10 -1.36
N ALA A 18 -3.50 -8.07 -1.90
CA ALA A 18 -4.16 -8.16 -3.18
C ALA A 18 -3.16 -8.43 -4.32
N PRO A 19 -3.43 -9.41 -5.20
CA PRO A 19 -2.52 -9.75 -6.30
C PRO A 19 -2.35 -8.59 -7.29
N GLY A 20 -3.38 -7.75 -7.48
CA GLY A 20 -3.33 -6.56 -8.31
C GLY A 20 -2.33 -5.52 -7.83
N LEU A 21 -2.23 -5.32 -6.51
CA LEU A 21 -1.28 -4.39 -5.89
C LEU A 21 0.16 -4.80 -6.17
N ALA A 22 0.46 -6.10 -6.03
CA ALA A 22 1.78 -6.65 -6.34
C ALA A 22 2.14 -6.53 -7.82
N ALA A 23 1.17 -6.78 -8.72
CA ALA A 23 1.36 -6.63 -10.15
C ALA A 23 1.66 -5.17 -10.56
N LEU A 24 0.92 -4.22 -10.00
CA LEU A 24 1.09 -2.79 -10.27
C LEU A 24 2.42 -2.26 -9.73
N LYS A 25 2.79 -2.63 -8.51
CA LYS A 25 4.11 -2.31 -7.93
C LYS A 25 5.24 -2.74 -8.86
N LYS A 26 5.22 -4.00 -9.31
CA LYS A 26 6.24 -4.56 -10.21
C LYS A 26 6.34 -3.79 -11.53
N ALA A 27 5.23 -3.30 -12.06
CA ALA A 27 5.23 -2.49 -13.28
C ALA A 27 5.88 -1.12 -13.06
N LEU A 28 5.56 -0.47 -11.93
CA LEU A 28 5.97 0.90 -11.59
C LEU A 28 7.43 1.03 -11.09
N GLU A 29 7.97 0.02 -10.40
CA GLU A 29 9.34 0.03 -9.85
C GLU A 29 10.44 0.25 -10.93
N ARG A 30 10.14 -0.08 -12.19
CA ARG A 30 11.03 0.17 -13.32
C ARG A 30 11.22 1.67 -13.59
N MET A 31 10.23 2.48 -13.25
CA MET A 31 10.13 3.89 -13.64
C MET A 31 10.14 4.85 -12.43
N ALA A 32 9.78 4.37 -11.24
CA ALA A 32 9.57 5.16 -10.04
C ALA A 32 10.13 4.48 -8.79
N ASP A 33 10.34 5.26 -7.74
CA ASP A 33 10.57 4.76 -6.39
C ASP A 33 9.20 4.59 -5.72
N VAL A 34 8.75 3.36 -5.58
CA VAL A 34 7.38 3.02 -5.17
C VAL A 34 7.31 2.69 -3.67
N CYS A 35 6.46 3.40 -2.94
CA CYS A 35 6.08 3.08 -1.56
C CYS A 35 4.68 2.46 -1.58
N VAL A 36 4.51 1.29 -0.95
CA VAL A 36 3.20 0.64 -0.83
C VAL A 36 2.66 0.85 0.58
N VAL A 37 1.44 1.36 0.67
CA VAL A 37 0.66 1.46 1.91
C VAL A 37 -0.75 1.04 1.58
N ALA A 38 -1.32 0.06 2.28
CA ALA A 38 -2.66 -0.45 2.01
C ALA A 38 -3.27 -1.08 3.28
N PRO A 39 -4.60 -1.26 3.37
CA PRO A 39 -5.25 -1.94 4.49
C PRO A 39 -4.73 -3.37 4.70
N ASP A 40 -4.69 -3.85 5.96
CA ASP A 40 -4.27 -5.23 6.26
C ASP A 40 -5.27 -6.29 5.74
N ALA A 41 -6.55 -5.90 5.56
CA ALA A 41 -7.62 -6.76 5.07
C ALA A 41 -8.59 -5.99 4.16
N GLU A 42 -9.28 -6.74 3.29
CA GLU A 42 -10.37 -6.29 2.42
C GLU A 42 -11.31 -5.31 3.14
N GLN A 43 -11.40 -4.07 2.65
CA GLN A 43 -12.32 -3.04 3.17
C GLN A 43 -13.59 -2.89 2.31
N SER A 44 -13.86 -3.84 1.41
CA SER A 44 -15.06 -3.90 0.57
C SER A 44 -16.36 -4.06 1.36
N ALA A 45 -16.80 -2.99 2.03
CA ALA A 45 -18.15 -2.73 2.58
C ALA A 45 -18.17 -1.53 3.55
N VAL A 46 -17.02 -1.01 3.97
CA VAL A 46 -16.97 0.27 4.69
C VAL A 46 -17.00 1.38 3.64
N GLY A 47 -18.03 2.22 3.64
CA GLY A 47 -18.05 3.46 2.85
C GLY A 47 -16.90 4.40 3.24
N HIS A 48 -16.93 5.67 2.79
CA HIS A 48 -15.96 6.76 3.08
C HIS A 48 -15.76 7.01 4.60
N SER A 49 -15.13 6.07 5.31
CA SER A 49 -15.15 5.95 6.75
C SER A 49 -13.76 6.19 7.28
N VAL A 50 -13.51 7.42 7.74
CA VAL A 50 -12.24 7.73 8.40
C VAL A 50 -12.24 7.08 9.79
N THR A 51 -11.23 6.26 10.08
CA THR A 51 -11.07 5.64 11.40
C THR A 51 -10.68 6.73 12.42
N LEU A 52 -11.67 7.22 13.19
CA LEU A 52 -11.48 8.24 14.25
C LEU A 52 -11.62 7.69 15.67
N SER A 53 -12.08 6.45 15.81
CA SER A 53 -12.43 5.84 17.11
C SER A 53 -11.26 5.16 17.83
N HIS A 54 -10.19 4.82 17.11
CA HIS A 54 -9.01 4.16 17.66
C HIS A 54 -7.73 4.61 16.93
N PRO A 55 -6.55 4.52 17.55
CA PRO A 55 -5.29 4.87 16.90
C PRO A 55 -4.99 3.93 15.71
N LEU A 56 -4.63 4.51 14.56
CA LEU A 56 -4.14 3.76 13.40
C LEU A 56 -2.82 3.07 13.74
N ARG A 57 -2.70 1.79 13.39
CA ARG A 57 -1.46 1.01 13.52
C ARG A 57 -0.89 0.70 12.17
N VAL A 58 0.43 0.78 12.08
CA VAL A 58 1.19 0.48 10.87
C VAL A 58 2.02 -0.78 11.11
N ARG A 59 1.99 -1.72 10.16
CA ARG A 59 2.76 -2.98 10.18
C ARG A 59 3.59 -3.12 8.91
N GLU A 60 4.86 -3.46 9.03
CA GLU A 60 5.66 -3.81 7.85
C GLU A 60 5.20 -5.14 7.25
N VAL A 61 4.96 -5.15 5.94
CA VAL A 61 4.70 -6.35 5.17
C VAL A 61 5.93 -6.69 4.34
N ARG A 62 6.40 -7.94 4.47
CA ARG A 62 7.57 -8.44 3.75
C ARG A 62 7.17 -9.61 2.87
N LEU A 63 7.68 -9.63 1.63
CA LEU A 63 7.64 -10.79 0.75
C LEU A 63 9.02 -11.44 0.75
N GLY A 64 9.14 -12.55 1.50
CA GLY A 64 10.43 -13.16 1.81
C GLY A 64 11.33 -12.19 2.58
N ARG A 65 12.54 -11.92 2.06
CA ARG A 65 13.49 -10.99 2.69
C ARG A 65 13.26 -9.52 2.31
N ARG A 66 12.40 -9.22 1.33
CA ARG A 66 12.20 -7.86 0.81
C ARG A 66 11.02 -7.18 1.49
N LEU A 67 11.19 -5.92 1.88
CA LEU A 67 10.07 -5.06 2.28
C LEU A 67 9.15 -4.88 1.08
N PHE A 68 7.88 -5.20 1.26
CA PHE A 68 6.84 -5.02 0.26
C PHE A 68 6.14 -3.68 0.46
N GLY A 69 5.74 -3.37 1.69
CA GLY A 69 5.01 -2.14 2.02
C GLY A 69 4.61 -2.08 3.48
N HIS A 70 3.68 -1.20 3.79
CA HIS A 70 3.10 -1.04 5.13
C HIS A 70 1.61 -1.35 5.10
N ALA A 71 1.19 -2.30 5.92
CA ALA A 71 -0.22 -2.53 6.22
C ALA A 71 -0.67 -1.49 7.25
N VAL A 72 -1.88 -0.96 7.08
CA VAL A 72 -2.53 -0.09 8.06
C VAL A 72 -3.78 -0.78 8.60
N ASP A 73 -3.99 -0.74 9.93
CA ASP A 73 -5.30 -1.04 10.49
C ASP A 73 -6.21 0.19 10.35
N GLY A 74 -7.40 -0.01 9.80
CA GLY A 74 -8.31 1.08 9.43
C GLY A 74 -8.64 1.13 7.93
N ALA A 75 -9.75 1.77 7.61
CA ALA A 75 -10.18 2.04 6.24
C ALA A 75 -9.35 3.22 5.63
N PRO A 76 -9.15 3.22 4.30
CA PRO A 76 -8.45 4.30 3.59
C PRO A 76 -9.14 5.67 3.70
#